data_AF-A0A3D3JN16-F1
#
_entry.id   AF-A0A3D3JN16-F1
#
_cell.length_a   1.000
_cell.length_b   1.000
_cell.length_c   1.000
_cell.angle_alpha   90.00
_cell.angle_beta   90.00
_cell.angle_gamma   90.00
#
_symmetry.space_group_name_H-M   'P 1'
#
loop_
_entity.id
_entity.type
_entity.pdbx_description
1 polymer ?
#
loop_
_entity_poly.entity_id
_entity_poly.type
_entity_poly.pdbx_seq_one_letter_code
_entity_poly.pdbx_strand_id
1 'polypeptide(L)'
;MIRDGEQARQERWRCLGAFELVPAQKKIATGRLLLGRGADLAAFEYWVLARLGARRLFHAPEETIIPPDDAASWLSALLEIPAEGAANHMRLFAITRVAAGTGVRRLDIDRDLAARIADHLASADCPQHWIDFLEPQTLETAEDQARILGDTLPLGLTLLD
;
A
#
# COMPACT_ATOMS: atom_id res chain seq x y z
N MET A 1 -29.68 14.38 -11.82
CA MET A 1 -28.21 14.36 -11.75
C MET A 1 -27.83 13.85 -10.37
N ILE A 2 -27.58 12.55 -10.23
CA ILE A 2 -27.17 11.97 -8.95
C ILE A 2 -25.79 12.60 -8.67
N ARG A 3 -25.66 13.35 -7.57
CA ARG A 3 -24.33 13.64 -7.03
C ARG A 3 -23.76 12.27 -6.67
N ASP A 4 -22.80 11.78 -7.45
CA ASP A 4 -22.05 10.60 -7.04
C ASP A 4 -21.51 10.88 -5.64
N GLY A 5 -22.08 10.22 -4.64
CA GLY A 5 -21.71 10.41 -3.24
C GLY A 5 -20.29 9.91 -2.97
N GLU A 6 -19.78 10.25 -1.79
CA GLU A 6 -18.47 9.79 -1.30
C GLU A 6 -18.30 8.26 -1.42
N GLN A 7 -19.39 7.51 -1.25
CA GLN A 7 -19.40 6.06 -1.44
C GLN A 7 -19.09 5.64 -2.88
N ALA A 8 -19.71 6.26 -3.89
CA ALA A 8 -19.42 5.96 -5.30
C ALA A 8 -17.99 6.37 -5.69
N ARG A 9 -17.44 7.41 -5.04
CA ARG A 9 -16.03 7.79 -5.17
C ARG A 9 -15.12 6.69 -4.60
N GLN A 10 -15.39 6.22 -3.39
CA GLN A 10 -14.66 5.15 -2.73
C GLN A 10 -14.70 3.83 -3.53
N GLU A 11 -15.86 3.44 -4.05
CA GLU A 11 -16.03 2.21 -4.85
C GLU A 11 -15.21 2.26 -6.15
N ARG A 12 -15.22 3.39 -6.87
CA ARG A 12 -14.38 3.57 -8.07
C ARG A 12 -12.89 3.45 -7.76
N TRP A 13 -12.46 4.06 -6.66
CA TRP A 13 -11.07 3.96 -6.20
C TRP A 13 -10.68 2.55 -5.79
N ARG A 14 -11.57 1.84 -5.08
CA ARG A 14 -11.35 0.43 -4.71
C ARG A 14 -11.24 -0.46 -5.95
N CYS A 15 -12.12 -0.25 -6.93
CA CYS A 15 -12.06 -0.96 -8.21
C CYS A 15 -10.70 -0.74 -8.90
N LEU A 16 -10.22 0.50 -8.98
CA LEU A 16 -8.92 0.80 -9.55
C LEU A 16 -7.77 0.12 -8.79
N GLY A 17 -7.79 0.14 -7.46
CA GLY A 17 -6.78 -0.54 -6.63
C GLY A 17 -6.82 -2.07 -6.75
N ALA A 18 -7.94 -2.66 -7.19
CA ALA A 18 -8.01 -4.11 -7.41
C ALA A 18 -7.26 -4.57 -8.67
N PHE A 19 -7.01 -3.68 -9.64
CA PHE A 19 -6.43 -4.06 -10.94
C PHE A 19 -4.90 -4.17 -10.93
N GLU A 20 -4.38 -5.34 -10.58
CA GLU A 20 -2.93 -5.57 -10.59
C GLU A 20 -2.30 -5.47 -11.98
N LEU A 21 -3.04 -5.85 -13.02
CA LEU A 21 -2.60 -5.82 -14.43
C LEU A 21 -2.52 -4.42 -15.04
N VAL A 22 -2.88 -3.37 -14.29
CA VAL A 22 -2.69 -1.99 -14.76
C VAL A 22 -1.20 -1.74 -15.02
N PRO A 23 -0.81 -1.21 -16.19
CA PRO A 23 0.58 -0.91 -16.50
C PRO A 23 1.23 -0.01 -15.44
N ALA A 24 2.50 -0.26 -15.11
CA ALA A 24 3.24 0.50 -14.10
C ALA A 24 3.14 2.02 -14.29
N GLN A 25 3.23 2.51 -15.53
CA GLN A 25 3.10 3.95 -15.84
C GLN A 25 1.75 4.55 -15.41
N LYS A 26 0.64 3.80 -15.53
CA LYS A 26 -0.67 4.26 -15.06
C LYS A 26 -0.78 4.22 -13.53
N LYS A 27 -0.17 3.22 -12.88
CA LYS A 27 -0.04 3.16 -11.42
C LYS A 27 0.73 4.38 -10.90
N ILE A 28 1.87 4.71 -11.53
CA ILE A 28 2.71 5.87 -11.22
C ILE A 28 1.92 7.17 -11.34
N ALA A 29 1.27 7.40 -12.48
CA ALA A 29 0.47 8.61 -12.70
C ALA A 29 -0.65 8.75 -11.66
N THR A 30 -1.35 7.66 -11.36
CA THR A 30 -2.44 7.64 -10.38
C THR A 30 -1.92 7.94 -8.97
N GLY A 31 -0.85 7.30 -8.53
CA GLY A 31 -0.32 7.54 -7.20
C GLY A 31 0.29 8.93 -7.05
N ARG A 32 0.90 9.51 -8.10
CA ARG A 32 1.32 10.93 -8.07
C ARG A 32 0.15 11.87 -7.86
N LEU A 33 -0.99 11.63 -8.52
CA LEU A 33 -2.21 12.42 -8.32
C LEU A 33 -2.75 12.30 -6.88
N LEU A 34 -2.74 11.09 -6.31
CA LEU A 34 -3.15 10.87 -4.93
C LEU A 34 -2.19 11.56 -3.97
N LEU A 35 -0.89 11.26 -4.02
CA LEU A 35 0.14 11.82 -3.14
C LEU A 35 0.19 13.35 -3.17
N GLY A 36 -0.11 13.98 -4.32
CA GLY A 36 -0.19 15.44 -4.45
C GLY A 36 -1.27 16.11 -3.58
N ARG A 37 -2.18 15.34 -2.98
CA ARG A 37 -3.19 15.85 -2.04
C ARG A 37 -2.72 15.92 -0.58
N GLY A 38 -1.60 15.28 -0.23
CA GLY A 38 -1.00 15.38 1.10
C GLY A 38 -1.97 15.02 2.26
N ALA A 39 -2.16 15.93 3.20
CA ALA A 39 -3.00 15.69 4.38
C ALA A 39 -4.48 15.39 4.06
N ASP A 40 -4.95 15.73 2.85
CA ASP A 40 -6.36 15.54 2.44
C ASP A 40 -6.68 14.11 1.97
N LEU A 41 -5.74 13.16 2.02
CA LEU A 41 -6.00 11.77 1.64
C LEU A 41 -6.93 11.09 2.64
N ALA A 42 -8.00 10.48 2.13
CA ALA A 42 -8.86 9.62 2.92
C ALA A 42 -8.21 8.24 3.16
N ALA A 43 -8.62 7.54 4.22
CA ALA A 43 -8.08 6.23 4.60
C ALA A 43 -8.11 5.20 3.45
N PHE A 44 -9.18 5.17 2.64
CA PHE A 44 -9.28 4.25 1.51
C PHE A 44 -8.34 4.60 0.35
N GLU A 45 -7.85 5.83 0.27
CA GLU A 45 -6.93 6.26 -0.80
C GLU A 45 -5.51 5.80 -0.50
N TYR A 46 -5.13 5.73 0.77
CA TYR A 46 -3.92 5.03 1.20
C TYR A 46 -3.99 3.53 0.87
N TRP A 47 -5.16 2.91 1.00
CA TRP A 47 -5.34 1.52 0.54
C TRP A 47 -5.09 1.38 -0.97
N VAL A 48 -5.57 2.33 -1.78
CA VAL A 48 -5.29 2.34 -3.22
C VAL A 48 -3.79 2.48 -3.47
N LEU A 49 -3.09 3.38 -2.76
CA LEU A 49 -1.63 3.50 -2.86
C LEU A 49 -0.92 2.20 -2.48
N ALA A 50 -1.37 1.54 -1.41
CA ALA A 50 -0.85 0.24 -0.97
C ALA A 50 -0.99 -0.83 -2.06
N ARG A 51 -2.12 -0.86 -2.77
CA ARG A 51 -2.37 -1.80 -3.87
C ARG A 51 -1.60 -1.47 -5.13
N LEU A 52 -1.62 -0.20 -5.57
CA LEU A 52 -0.97 0.21 -6.81
C LEU A 52 0.56 0.17 -6.70
N GLY A 53 1.11 0.43 -5.52
CA GLY A 53 2.54 0.32 -5.27
C GLY A 53 2.97 -1.01 -4.65
N ALA A 54 2.07 -2.00 -4.57
CA ALA A 54 2.38 -3.31 -4.01
C ALA A 54 3.55 -3.95 -4.75
N ARG A 55 4.50 -4.47 -3.97
CA ARG A 55 5.71 -5.13 -4.47
C ARG A 55 5.58 -6.66 -4.58
N ARG A 56 4.55 -7.21 -3.95
CA ARG A 56 4.17 -8.62 -3.99
C ARG A 56 2.77 -8.70 -4.59
N LEU A 57 2.69 -9.24 -5.80
CA LEU A 57 1.45 -9.33 -6.57
C LEU A 57 0.88 -10.74 -6.47
N PHE A 58 -0.44 -10.87 -6.57
CA PHE A 58 -1.11 -12.16 -6.51
C PHE A 58 -1.00 -12.90 -7.84
N HIS A 59 -1.29 -12.20 -8.94
CA HIS A 59 -1.47 -12.83 -10.25
C HIS A 59 -0.86 -12.05 -11.41
N ALA A 60 -0.44 -10.81 -11.17
CA ALA A 60 0.17 -9.98 -12.20
C ALA A 60 1.69 -10.20 -12.28
N PRO A 61 2.28 -10.04 -13.48
CA PRO A 61 3.70 -10.27 -13.66
C PRO A 61 4.52 -9.08 -13.12
N GLU A 62 5.80 -9.34 -12.85
CA GLU A 62 6.74 -8.40 -12.23
C GLU A 62 6.86 -7.06 -12.97
N GLU A 63 6.67 -7.04 -14.30
CA GLU A 63 6.75 -5.83 -15.13
C GLU A 63 5.64 -4.81 -14.82
N THR A 64 4.60 -5.22 -14.09
CA THR A 64 3.54 -4.33 -13.63
C THR A 64 3.86 -3.66 -12.28
N ILE A 65 4.93 -4.08 -11.59
CA ILE A 65 5.43 -3.44 -10.37
C ILE A 65 6.05 -2.09 -10.76
N ILE A 66 5.79 -1.06 -9.96
CA ILE A 66 6.41 0.25 -10.19
C ILE A 66 7.94 0.19 -9.97
N PRO A 67 8.74 0.94 -10.75
CA PRO A 67 10.20 0.99 -10.57
C PRO A 67 10.61 1.42 -9.15
N PRO A 68 11.81 1.02 -8.69
CA PRO A 68 12.28 1.33 -7.34
C PRO A 68 12.38 2.84 -7.08
N ASP A 69 12.75 3.65 -8.07
CA ASP A 69 12.84 5.11 -7.94
C ASP A 69 11.47 5.76 -7.69
N ASP A 70 10.43 5.31 -8.40
CA ASP A 70 9.06 5.79 -8.20
C ASP A 70 8.55 5.38 -6.82
N ALA A 71 8.79 4.14 -6.40
CA ALA A 71 8.44 3.68 -5.06
C ALA A 71 9.19 4.45 -3.97
N ALA A 72 10.47 4.75 -4.16
CA ALA A 72 11.27 5.56 -3.23
C ALA A 72 10.72 7.00 -3.11
N SER A 73 10.29 7.58 -4.23
CA SER A 73 9.59 8.87 -4.26
C SER A 73 8.27 8.81 -3.50
N TRP A 74 7.47 7.75 -3.68
CA TRP A 74 6.22 7.55 -2.97
C TRP A 74 6.42 7.38 -1.47
N LEU A 75 7.39 6.56 -1.06
CA LEU A 75 7.74 6.35 0.34
C LEU A 75 8.20 7.65 1.00
N SER A 76 9.01 8.43 0.32
CA SER A 76 9.43 9.74 0.82
C SER A 76 8.24 10.68 1.01
N ALA A 77 7.29 10.73 0.07
CA ALA A 77 6.07 11.51 0.25
C ALA A 77 5.20 11.00 1.41
N LEU A 78 4.99 9.68 1.51
CA LEU A 78 4.18 9.06 2.56
C LEU A 78 4.73 9.29 3.97
N LEU A 79 6.05 9.36 4.13
CA LEU A 79 6.69 9.67 5.42
C LEU A 79 6.40 11.11 5.88
N GLU A 80 6.25 12.04 4.94
CA GLU A 80 6.05 13.46 5.24
C GLU A 80 4.58 13.86 5.42
N ILE A 81 3.62 13.00 5.02
CA ILE A 81 2.20 13.32 5.11
C ILE A 81 1.70 13.19 6.55
N PRO A 82 1.25 14.29 7.19
CA PRO A 82 0.63 14.20 8.50
C PRO A 82 -0.72 13.48 8.35
N ALA A 83 -0.93 12.46 9.17
CA ALA A 83 -2.20 11.74 9.24
C ALA A 83 -2.40 11.20 10.66
N GLU A 84 -3.67 11.10 11.07
CA GLU A 84 -4.07 10.66 12.41
C GLU A 84 -5.14 9.55 12.33
N GLY A 85 -5.36 8.84 13.44
CA GLY A 85 -6.39 7.81 13.56
C GLY A 85 -6.34 6.75 12.45
N ALA A 86 -7.52 6.47 11.86
CA ALA A 86 -7.64 5.46 10.80
C ALA A 86 -6.83 5.80 9.53
N ALA A 87 -6.66 7.09 9.20
CA ALA A 87 -5.85 7.50 8.06
C ALA A 87 -4.37 7.21 8.30
N ASN A 88 -3.86 7.45 9.52
CA ASN A 88 -2.48 7.10 9.90
C ASN A 88 -2.21 5.61 9.79
N HIS A 89 -3.12 4.77 10.30
CA HIS A 89 -2.98 3.31 10.20
C HIS A 89 -2.90 2.86 8.74
N MET A 90 -3.76 3.40 7.86
CA MET A 90 -3.72 3.08 6.44
C MET A 90 -2.51 3.67 5.71
N ARG A 91 -1.99 4.82 6.15
CA ARG A 91 -0.72 5.38 5.65
C ARG A 91 0.45 4.45 5.95
N LEU A 92 0.56 3.98 7.20
CA LEU A 92 1.58 3.02 7.62
C LEU A 92 1.44 1.69 6.86
N PHE A 93 0.22 1.21 6.65
CA PHE A 93 -0.04 0.06 5.80
C PHE A 93 0.46 0.28 4.37
N ALA A 94 0.18 1.44 3.77
CA ALA A 94 0.66 1.76 2.42
C ALA A 94 2.19 1.80 2.36
N ILE A 95 2.85 2.41 3.34
CA ILE A 95 4.31 2.41 3.48
C ILE A 95 4.85 0.98 3.49
N THR A 96 4.32 0.12 4.34
CA THR A 96 4.71 -1.30 4.42
C THR A 96 4.60 -2.00 3.06
N ARG A 97 3.47 -1.84 2.35
CA ARG A 97 3.24 -2.55 1.07
C ARG A 97 4.11 -2.04 -0.08
N VAL A 98 4.44 -0.74 -0.08
CA VAL A 98 5.29 -0.11 -1.11
C VAL A 98 6.78 -0.39 -0.85
N ALA A 99 7.17 -0.53 0.41
CA ALA A 99 8.53 -0.85 0.84
C ALA A 99 8.85 -2.36 0.86
N ALA A 100 7.83 -3.21 0.71
CA ALA A 100 8.00 -4.66 0.81
C ALA A 100 9.07 -5.20 -0.16
N GLY A 101 9.88 -6.14 0.32
CA GLY A 101 10.91 -6.79 -0.49
C GLY A 101 10.29 -7.69 -1.55
N THR A 102 10.78 -7.59 -2.79
CA THR A 102 10.33 -8.40 -3.95
C THR A 102 11.13 -9.69 -4.11
N GLY A 103 12.39 -9.72 -3.63
CA GLY A 103 13.34 -10.80 -3.91
C GLY A 103 14.03 -10.67 -5.26
N VAL A 104 13.69 -9.62 -6.01
CA VAL A 104 14.19 -9.31 -7.33
C VAL A 104 14.94 -7.99 -7.24
N ARG A 105 16.27 -8.08 -7.25
CA ARG A 105 17.18 -6.96 -6.96
C ARG A 105 16.92 -5.68 -7.76
N ARG A 106 16.46 -5.78 -9.02
CA ARG A 106 16.15 -4.63 -9.90
C ARG A 106 14.86 -3.90 -9.53
N LEU A 107 14.01 -4.50 -8.71
CA LEU A 107 12.73 -3.97 -8.27
C LEU A 107 12.77 -3.50 -6.81
N ASP A 108 13.68 -4.02 -6.01
CA ASP A 108 13.85 -3.63 -4.60
C ASP A 108 14.33 -2.19 -4.45
N ILE A 109 13.85 -1.51 -3.41
CA ILE A 109 14.36 -0.19 -2.99
C ILE A 109 15.80 -0.29 -2.46
N ASP A 110 16.45 0.86 -2.37
CA ASP A 110 17.77 0.94 -1.72
C ASP A 110 17.72 0.49 -0.24
N ARG A 111 18.82 -0.11 0.22
CA ARG A 111 18.91 -0.69 1.56
C ARG A 111 18.83 0.36 2.66
N ASP A 112 19.41 1.55 2.46
CA ASP A 112 19.38 2.61 3.45
C ASP A 112 17.95 3.17 3.60
N LEU A 113 17.23 3.26 2.48
CA LEU A 113 15.81 3.60 2.51
C LEU A 113 14.99 2.52 3.22
N ALA A 114 15.22 1.23 2.93
CA ALA A 114 14.52 0.15 3.62
C ALA A 114 14.75 0.18 5.14
N ALA A 115 15.99 0.41 5.59
CA ALA A 115 16.32 0.56 7.02
C ALA A 115 15.57 1.74 7.65
N ARG A 116 15.54 2.89 6.98
CA ARG A 116 14.78 4.07 7.45
C ARG A 116 13.28 3.79 7.56
N ILE A 117 12.70 3.02 6.63
CA ILE A 117 11.29 2.62 6.71
C ILE A 117 11.07 1.66 7.87
N ALA A 118 11.95 0.69 8.09
CA ALA A 118 11.85 -0.22 9.23
C ALA A 118 11.86 0.54 10.56
N ASP A 119 12.80 1.48 10.73
CA ASP A 119 12.88 2.33 11.92
C ASP A 119 11.61 3.17 12.11
N HIS A 120 11.08 3.75 11.03
CA HIS A 120 9.84 4.53 11.08
C HIS A 120 8.66 3.67 11.52
N LEU A 121 8.47 2.49 10.92
CA LEU A 121 7.39 1.56 11.26
C LEU A 121 7.51 1.08 12.71
N ALA A 122 8.73 0.77 13.17
CA ALA A 122 8.99 0.41 14.57
C ALA A 122 8.65 1.55 15.53
N SER A 123 9.07 2.78 15.22
CA SER A 123 8.78 3.97 16.05
C SER A 123 7.29 4.33 16.11
N ALA A 124 6.51 3.88 15.12
CA ALA A 124 5.06 4.05 15.05
C ALA A 124 4.30 2.88 15.69
N ASP A 125 4.98 2.00 16.43
CA ASP A 125 4.44 0.80 17.07
C ASP A 125 3.67 -0.11 16.09
N CYS A 126 4.15 -0.21 14.84
CA CYS A 126 3.57 -1.13 13.87
C CYS A 126 3.82 -2.59 14.28
N PRO A 127 2.90 -3.51 13.96
CA PRO A 127 3.12 -4.93 14.20
C PRO A 127 4.42 -5.42 13.55
N GLN A 128 5.21 -6.23 14.26
CA GLN A 128 6.49 -6.74 13.75
C GLN A 128 6.36 -7.42 12.38
N HIS A 129 5.28 -8.19 12.15
CA HIS A 129 5.03 -8.84 10.87
C HIS A 129 4.92 -7.87 9.67
N TRP A 130 4.57 -6.59 9.89
CA TRP A 130 4.60 -5.57 8.84
C TRP A 130 6.02 -5.18 8.47
N ILE A 131 6.88 -5.01 9.49
CA ILE A 131 8.29 -4.68 9.31
C ILE A 131 9.00 -5.85 8.60
N ASP A 132 8.66 -7.08 8.96
CA ASP A 132 9.23 -8.28 8.35
C ASP A 132 8.94 -8.35 6.83
N PHE A 133 7.89 -7.72 6.30
CA PHE A 133 7.64 -7.68 4.85
C PHE A 133 8.69 -6.91 4.04
N LEU A 134 9.51 -6.06 4.67
CA LEU A 134 10.63 -5.42 4.00
C LEU A 134 11.70 -6.46 3.59
N GLU A 135 11.76 -7.59 4.29
CA GLU A 135 12.63 -8.71 3.96
C GLU A 135 11.99 -9.59 2.87
N PRO A 136 12.63 -9.76 1.70
CA PRO A 136 12.10 -10.55 0.58
C PRO A 136 11.66 -11.99 0.90
N GLN A 137 12.32 -12.62 1.86
CA GLN A 137 12.13 -14.01 2.27
C GLN A 137 10.88 -14.21 3.15
N THR A 138 10.28 -13.13 3.65
CA THR A 138 9.10 -13.22 4.51
C THR A 138 7.89 -13.64 3.69
N LEU A 139 7.28 -14.77 4.04
CA LEU A 139 6.07 -15.27 3.41
C LEU A 139 4.84 -14.53 3.93
N GLU A 140 3.89 -14.24 3.05
CA GLU A 140 2.60 -13.68 3.43
C GLU A 140 1.62 -14.80 3.81
N THR A 141 0.92 -14.63 4.93
CA THR A 141 -0.16 -15.52 5.32
C THR A 141 -1.44 -15.23 4.53
N ALA A 142 -2.40 -16.15 4.52
CA ALA A 142 -3.71 -15.91 3.91
C ALA A 142 -4.43 -14.69 4.54
N GLU A 143 -4.20 -14.42 5.82
CA GLU A 143 -4.75 -13.24 6.50
C GLU A 143 -4.13 -11.93 5.98
N ASP A 144 -2.82 -11.92 5.73
CA ASP A 144 -2.13 -10.75 5.17
C ASP A 144 -2.62 -10.45 3.76
N GLN A 145 -2.83 -11.50 2.99
CA GLN A 145 -3.44 -11.43 1.66
C GLN A 145 -4.87 -10.86 1.72
N ALA A 146 -5.70 -11.35 2.64
CA ALA A 146 -7.06 -10.83 2.84
C ALA A 146 -7.05 -9.35 3.27
N ARG A 147 -6.11 -8.95 4.14
CA ARG A 147 -5.95 -7.54 4.58
C ARG A 147 -5.64 -6.61 3.41
N ILE A 148 -4.68 -6.97 2.55
CA ILE A 148 -4.38 -6.13 1.38
C ILE A 148 -5.54 -6.11 0.37
N LEU A 149 -6.26 -7.20 0.18
CA LEU A 149 -7.45 -7.23 -0.68
C LEU A 149 -8.62 -6.41 -0.12
N GLY A 150 -8.59 -6.08 1.18
CA GLY A 150 -9.72 -5.43 1.86
C GLY A 150 -10.87 -6.40 2.14
N ASP A 151 -10.59 -7.70 2.10
CA ASP A 151 -11.51 -8.80 2.40
C ASP A 151 -11.52 -9.17 3.89
N THR A 152 -10.96 -8.31 4.75
CA THR A 152 -11.06 -8.49 6.20
C THR A 152 -12.51 -8.44 6.65
N LEU A 153 -12.89 -9.38 7.52
CA LEU A 153 -14.23 -9.47 8.07
C LEU A 153 -14.65 -8.11 8.69
N PRO A 154 -15.81 -7.55 8.29
CA PRO A 154 -16.42 -6.40 8.95
C PRO A 154 -16.54 -6.64 10.46
N LEU A 155 -16.49 -5.55 11.25
CA LEU A 155 -16.71 -5.60 12.69
C LEU A 155 -17.98 -6.40 13.02
N GLY A 156 -17.85 -7.46 13.81
CA GLY A 156 -18.97 -8.30 14.27
C GLY A 156 -19.11 -9.66 13.58
N LEU A 157 -18.19 -10.06 12.70
CA LEU A 157 -18.20 -11.39 12.08
C LEU A 157 -16.93 -12.18 12.48
N THR A 158 -17.13 -13.41 12.95
CA THR A 158 -16.08 -14.38 13.29
C THR A 158 -16.21 -15.58 12.37
N LEU A 159 -15.07 -16.13 11.92
CA LEU A 159 -15.06 -17.44 11.27
C LEU A 159 -15.50 -18.48 12.31
N LEU A 160 -16.52 -19.26 11.98
CA LEU A 160 -16.90 -20.43 12.76
C LEU A 160 -16.07 -21.60 12.26
N ASP A 161 -15.38 -22.26 13.19
CA ASP A 161 -14.67 -23.52 12.92
C ASP A 161 -15.64 -24.67 12.60
#